data_AF-A0A2N1R0I7-F1
#
_entry.id   AF-A0A2N1R0I7-F1
#
_cell.length_a   1.000
_cell.length_b   1.000
_cell.length_c   1.000
_cell.angle_alpha   90.00
_cell.angle_beta   90.00
_cell.angle_gamma   90.00
#
_symmetry.space_group_name_H-M   'P 1'
#
loop_
_entity.id
_entity.type
_entity.pdbx_description
1 polymer ?
#
loop_
_entity_poly.entity_id
_entity_poly.type
_entity_poly.pdbx_seq_one_letter_code
_entity_poly.pdbx_strand_id
1 'polypeptide(L)'
;TAGATSRNMPLPFLVLTRGFEDAKPMGVDDPTPRSRTLSAETEKAIAGLGSTFGSTSKAQRPPLTIFPEDLQSGGGGEEYALRSIVKDFLAKGNYPEAARQLTLYMSLPRSPVNSGKARFYRGQALAMSGTWRESFFDMLQAQDPYYLESSAWIDYILEELRRR
;
A
#
# COMPACT_ATOMS: atom_id res chain seq x y z
N THR A 1 -46.87 15.74 36.16
CA THR A 1 -45.55 16.31 36.52
C THR A 1 -44.51 15.21 36.38
N ALA A 2 -43.61 15.29 35.40
CA ALA A 2 -42.51 14.35 35.24
C ALA A 2 -41.26 15.14 34.79
N GLY A 3 -40.23 15.11 35.62
CA GLY A 3 -38.98 15.83 35.43
C GLY A 3 -38.11 15.19 34.35
N ALA A 4 -37.54 16.04 33.49
CA ALA A 4 -36.56 15.64 32.50
C ALA A 4 -35.22 15.35 33.19
N THR A 5 -34.81 14.09 33.15
CA THR A 5 -33.51 13.64 33.64
C THR A 5 -32.41 14.15 32.71
N SER A 6 -31.64 15.10 33.24
CA SER A 6 -30.38 15.62 32.71
C SER A 6 -29.49 14.50 32.15
N ARG A 7 -29.23 14.52 30.84
CA ARG A 7 -28.17 13.71 30.24
C ARG A 7 -26.86 14.46 30.42
N ASN A 8 -25.97 13.90 31.23
CA ASN A 8 -24.60 14.39 31.45
C ASN A 8 -23.93 14.71 30.11
N MET A 9 -23.59 15.99 29.94
CA MET A 9 -22.79 16.48 28.83
C MET A 9 -21.43 15.75 28.84
N PRO A 10 -20.95 15.22 27.71
CA PRO A 10 -19.64 14.58 27.68
C PRO A 10 -18.57 15.59 28.07
N LEU A 11 -17.55 15.12 28.80
CA LEU A 11 -16.39 15.93 29.19
C LEU A 11 -15.83 16.65 27.95
N PRO A 12 -15.57 17.97 28.02
CA PRO A 12 -14.93 18.68 26.94
C PRO A 12 -13.54 18.06 26.70
N PHE A 13 -13.27 17.68 25.46
CA PHE A 13 -11.93 17.26 25.05
C PHE A 13 -10.98 18.45 25.25
N LEU A 14 -9.97 18.27 26.11
CA LEU A 14 -8.83 19.17 26.16
C LEU A 14 -8.04 18.99 24.87
N VAL A 15 -8.26 19.88 23.90
CA VAL A 15 -7.40 19.98 22.73
C VAL A 15 -6.09 20.65 23.18
N LEU A 16 -5.10 19.83 23.52
CA LEU A 16 -3.75 20.28 23.85
C LEU A 16 -3.09 20.82 22.56
N THR A 17 -3.24 22.13 22.32
CA THR A 17 -2.68 22.82 21.15
C THR A 17 -1.27 23.35 21.36
N ARG A 18 -0.69 23.20 22.56
CA ARG A 18 0.64 23.71 22.92
C ARG A 18 1.41 22.73 23.80
N GLY A 19 2.68 22.51 23.47
CA GLY A 19 3.63 21.82 24.35
C GLY A 19 3.98 22.69 25.57
N PHE A 20 4.05 22.07 26.75
CA PHE A 20 4.26 22.74 28.04
C PHE A 20 5.68 23.32 28.24
N GLU A 21 6.64 22.98 27.38
CA GLU A 21 8.02 23.43 27.55
C GLU A 21 8.35 24.70 26.77
N ASP A 22 7.77 24.91 25.57
CA ASP A 22 8.25 25.95 24.64
C ASP A 22 7.16 26.82 23.99
N ALA A 23 5.87 26.59 24.30
CA ALA A 23 4.73 27.26 23.64
C ALA A 23 4.73 27.20 22.09
N LYS A 24 5.55 26.35 21.48
CA LYS A 24 5.53 26.08 20.04
C LYS A 24 4.21 25.38 19.69
N PRO A 25 3.57 25.77 18.56
CA PRO A 25 2.44 25.02 18.07
C PRO A 25 2.88 23.58 17.85
N MET A 26 2.11 22.61 18.35
CA MET A 26 2.19 21.22 17.88
C MET A 26 1.71 21.25 16.42
N GLY A 27 2.59 21.70 15.53
CA GLY A 27 2.45 21.42 14.12
C GLY A 27 2.44 19.91 13.97
N VAL A 28 1.57 19.42 13.10
CA VAL A 28 1.69 18.07 12.56
C VAL A 28 3.13 17.98 12.07
N ASP A 29 4.01 17.35 12.85
CA ASP A 29 5.40 17.17 12.45
C ASP A 29 5.32 16.48 11.10
N ASP A 30 5.77 17.18 10.06
CA ASP A 30 5.83 16.62 8.73
C ASP A 30 6.71 15.37 8.85
N PRO A 31 6.13 14.16 8.72
CA PRO A 31 6.89 12.93 8.94
C PRO A 31 7.94 12.74 7.85
N THR A 32 7.94 13.58 6.81
CA THR A 32 8.94 13.51 5.76
C THR A 32 10.30 13.96 6.29
N PRO A 33 11.32 13.10 6.22
CA PRO A 33 12.67 13.46 6.65
C PRO A 33 13.19 14.61 5.80
N ARG A 34 13.72 15.65 6.46
CA ARG A 34 14.35 16.78 5.76
C ARG A 34 15.59 16.30 5.00
N SER A 35 15.69 16.68 3.74
CA SER A 35 16.89 16.44 2.94
C SER A 35 18.11 17.11 3.58
N ARG A 36 19.25 16.42 3.58
CA ARG A 36 20.54 16.91 4.08
C ARG A 36 21.61 16.60 3.04
N THR A 37 22.54 17.54 2.85
CA THR A 37 23.74 17.28 2.06
C THR A 37 24.65 16.31 2.81
N LEU A 38 25.23 15.35 2.09
CA LEU A 38 26.17 14.39 2.65
C LEU A 38 27.58 15.01 2.71
N SER A 39 28.45 14.48 3.58
CA SER A 39 29.87 14.85 3.54
C SER A 39 30.56 14.18 2.35
N ALA A 40 31.64 14.79 1.84
CA ALA A 40 32.40 14.23 0.72
C ALA A 40 32.95 12.81 1.01
N GLU A 41 33.32 12.54 2.26
CA GLU A 41 33.76 11.21 2.71
C GLU A 41 32.62 10.19 2.63
N THR A 42 31.41 10.59 3.00
CA THR A 42 30.20 9.75 2.94
C THR A 42 29.82 9.45 1.50
N GLU A 43 29.83 10.47 0.63
CA GLU A 43 29.57 10.29 -0.80
C GLU A 43 30.56 9.31 -1.45
N LYS A 44 31.86 9.45 -1.11
CA LYS A 44 32.91 8.55 -1.60
C LYS A 44 32.70 7.11 -1.11
N ALA A 45 32.33 6.92 0.15
CA ALA A 45 32.04 5.60 0.71
C ALA A 45 30.82 4.96 0.03
N ILE A 46 29.74 5.71 -0.19
CA ILE A 46 28.54 5.25 -0.91
C ILE A 46 28.89 4.87 -2.35
N ALA A 47 29.68 5.69 -3.05
CA ALA A 47 30.11 5.39 -4.41
C ALA A 47 30.94 4.08 -4.47
N GLY A 48 31.82 3.86 -3.49
CA GLY A 48 32.58 2.61 -3.36
C GLY A 48 31.71 1.38 -3.07
N LEU A 49 30.68 1.53 -2.24
CA LEU A 49 29.70 0.47 -1.99
C LEU A 49 28.86 0.18 -3.23
N GLY A 50 28.41 1.23 -3.93
CA GLY A 50 27.63 1.10 -5.16
C GLY A 50 28.39 0.45 -6.29
N SER A 51 29.70 0.69 -6.43
CA SER A 51 30.52 0.03 -7.46
C SER A 51 30.85 -1.43 -7.12
N THR A 52 30.98 -1.75 -5.84
CA THR A 52 31.38 -3.10 -5.37
C THR A 52 30.19 -4.05 -5.19
N PHE A 53 29.08 -3.54 -4.65
CA PHE A 53 27.90 -4.31 -4.25
C PHE A 53 26.62 -3.84 -4.93
N GLY A 54 26.67 -2.80 -5.77
CA GLY A 54 25.51 -2.35 -6.51
C GLY A 54 24.91 -3.50 -7.30
N SER A 55 23.63 -3.77 -7.07
CA SER A 55 22.92 -4.81 -7.81
C SER A 55 22.88 -4.43 -9.29
N THR A 56 23.66 -5.14 -10.09
CA THR A 56 23.59 -5.14 -11.57
C THR A 56 22.43 -6.00 -12.07
N SER A 57 21.80 -6.77 -11.17
CA SER A 57 20.66 -7.61 -11.49
C SER A 57 19.45 -6.74 -11.77
N LYS A 58 19.06 -6.68 -13.05
CA LYS A 58 17.77 -6.14 -13.45
C LYS A 58 16.72 -7.13 -12.98
N ALA A 59 16.00 -6.79 -11.91
CA ALA A 59 14.84 -7.56 -11.49
C ALA A 59 13.92 -7.76 -12.71
N GLN A 60 13.66 -9.01 -13.06
CA GLN A 60 12.73 -9.34 -14.14
C GLN A 60 11.30 -9.14 -13.63
N ARG A 61 10.39 -8.73 -14.52
CA ARG A 61 8.98 -8.61 -14.16
C ARG A 61 8.43 -9.99 -13.75
N PRO A 62 7.89 -10.13 -12.53
CA PRO A 62 7.26 -11.38 -12.12
C PRO A 62 6.05 -11.72 -13.00
N PRO A 63 5.67 -12.99 -13.12
CA PRO A 63 4.42 -13.35 -13.75
C PRO A 63 3.23 -12.80 -12.94
N LEU A 64 2.11 -12.55 -13.63
CA LEU A 64 0.86 -12.22 -12.97
C LEU A 64 0.34 -13.47 -12.23
N THR A 65 0.08 -13.34 -10.93
CA THR A 65 -0.45 -14.41 -10.09
C THR A 65 -1.93 -14.17 -9.83
N ILE A 66 -2.76 -15.14 -10.22
CA ILE A 66 -4.16 -15.23 -9.85
C ILE A 66 -4.36 -16.56 -9.15
N PHE A 67 -4.82 -16.54 -7.90
CA PHE A 67 -4.98 -17.76 -7.13
C PHE A 67 -6.16 -18.59 -7.67
N PRO A 68 -6.02 -19.93 -7.81
CA PRO A 68 -7.06 -20.77 -8.42
C PRO A 68 -8.42 -20.67 -7.75
N GLU A 69 -8.46 -20.52 -6.42
CA GLU A 69 -9.70 -20.37 -5.66
C GLU A 69 -10.48 -19.10 -6.03
N ASP A 70 -9.79 -18.07 -6.53
CA ASP A 70 -10.41 -16.82 -6.98
C ASP A 70 -10.86 -16.90 -8.45
N LEU A 71 -10.64 -18.05 -9.11
CA LEU A 71 -11.19 -18.39 -10.43
C LEU A 71 -12.36 -19.38 -10.35
N GLN A 72 -12.44 -20.17 -9.28
CA GLN A 72 -13.44 -21.23 -9.11
C GLN A 72 -14.68 -20.77 -8.32
N SER A 73 -15.81 -21.45 -8.55
CA SER A 73 -17.10 -21.17 -7.92
C SER A 73 -17.17 -21.82 -6.55
N GLY A 74 -17.26 -21.02 -5.47
CA GLY A 74 -17.36 -21.56 -4.10
C GLY A 74 -17.80 -20.56 -3.02
N GLY A 75 -17.46 -19.28 -3.16
CA GLY A 75 -17.86 -18.22 -2.22
C GLY A 75 -19.01 -17.32 -2.72
N GLY A 76 -19.80 -16.79 -1.78
CA GLY A 76 -20.85 -15.79 -2.00
C GLY A 76 -20.54 -14.46 -1.29
N GLY A 77 -21.14 -13.36 -1.75
CA GLY A 77 -20.90 -12.05 -1.15
C GLY A 77 -19.56 -11.43 -1.58
N GLU A 78 -18.61 -11.30 -0.64
CA GLU A 78 -17.32 -10.64 -0.85
C GLU A 78 -16.45 -11.37 -1.87
N GLU A 79 -16.31 -12.70 -1.71
CA GLU A 79 -15.52 -13.56 -2.59
C GLU A 79 -16.08 -13.55 -4.01
N TYR A 80 -17.41 -13.47 -4.14
CA TYR A 80 -18.05 -13.36 -5.45
C TYR A 80 -17.69 -12.04 -6.15
N ALA A 81 -17.75 -10.92 -5.42
CA ALA A 81 -17.41 -9.62 -5.96
C ALA A 81 -15.92 -9.52 -6.35
N LEU A 82 -15.01 -10.00 -5.47
CA LEU A 82 -13.58 -10.04 -5.75
C LEU A 82 -13.29 -10.91 -6.99
N ARG A 83 -13.84 -12.13 -7.05
CA ARG A 83 -13.71 -13.02 -8.20
C ARG A 83 -14.20 -12.38 -9.49
N SER A 84 -15.34 -11.69 -9.46
CA SER A 84 -15.88 -11.03 -10.65
C SER A 84 -14.90 -9.98 -11.19
N ILE A 85 -14.30 -9.17 -10.30
CA ILE A 85 -13.30 -8.18 -10.69
C ILE A 85 -12.05 -8.84 -11.30
N VAL A 86 -11.54 -9.89 -10.63
CA VAL A 86 -10.37 -10.64 -11.10
C VAL A 86 -10.62 -11.27 -12.46
N LYS A 87 -11.74 -11.95 -12.63
CA LYS A 87 -12.10 -12.64 -13.89
C LYS A 87 -12.38 -11.67 -15.02
N ASP A 88 -13.09 -10.57 -14.74
CA ASP A 88 -13.57 -9.68 -15.80
C ASP A 88 -12.58 -8.60 -16.23
N PHE A 89 -11.62 -8.24 -15.37
CA PHE A 89 -10.64 -7.20 -15.67
C PHE A 89 -9.21 -7.70 -15.59
N LEU A 90 -8.78 -8.25 -14.45
CA LEU A 90 -7.38 -8.62 -14.22
C LEU A 90 -6.92 -9.74 -15.18
N ALA A 91 -7.69 -10.84 -15.25
CA ALA A 91 -7.39 -11.97 -16.12
C ALA A 91 -7.47 -11.64 -17.61
N LYS A 92 -8.28 -10.63 -17.98
CA LYS A 92 -8.42 -10.16 -19.38
C LYS A 92 -7.38 -9.11 -19.76
N GLY A 93 -6.48 -8.73 -18.85
CA GLY A 93 -5.42 -7.74 -19.11
C GLY A 93 -5.89 -6.29 -19.05
N ASN A 94 -7.10 -6.00 -18.58
CA ASN A 94 -7.58 -4.63 -18.39
C ASN A 94 -7.14 -4.10 -17.01
N TYR A 95 -5.85 -3.89 -16.86
CA TYR A 95 -5.22 -3.54 -15.58
C TYR A 95 -5.66 -2.19 -14.99
N PRO A 96 -5.81 -1.10 -15.77
CA PRO A 96 -6.29 0.17 -15.21
C PRO A 96 -7.68 0.05 -14.61
N GLU A 97 -8.58 -0.66 -15.29
CA GLU A 97 -9.94 -0.88 -14.80
C GLU A 97 -9.96 -1.87 -13.62
N ALA A 98 -9.12 -2.92 -13.63
CA ALA A 98 -8.97 -3.81 -12.50
C ALA A 98 -8.55 -3.05 -11.22
N ALA A 99 -7.57 -2.15 -11.32
CA ALA A 99 -7.11 -1.34 -10.19
C ALA A 99 -8.22 -0.41 -9.66
N ARG A 100 -9.00 0.19 -10.56
CA ARG A 100 -10.15 1.03 -10.21
C ARG A 100 -11.22 0.23 -9.47
N GLN A 101 -11.59 -0.93 -10.00
CA GLN A 101 -12.62 -1.80 -9.42
C GLN A 101 -12.19 -2.37 -8.07
N LEU A 102 -10.92 -2.76 -7.91
CA LEU A 102 -10.38 -3.21 -6.62
C LEU A 102 -10.33 -2.08 -5.58
N THR A 103 -10.11 -0.84 -6.02
CA THR A 103 -10.21 0.33 -5.12
C THR A 103 -11.64 0.53 -4.64
N LEU A 104 -12.63 0.42 -5.53
CA LEU A 104 -14.05 0.47 -5.13
C LEU A 104 -14.43 -0.73 -4.25
N TYR A 105 -13.91 -1.91 -4.53
CA TYR A 105 -14.14 -3.10 -3.72
C TYR A 105 -13.72 -2.88 -2.26
N MET A 106 -12.55 -2.26 -2.05
CA MET A 106 -12.00 -1.98 -0.72
C MET A 106 -12.54 -0.70 -0.06
N SER A 107 -13.40 0.08 -0.73
CA SER A 107 -14.04 1.25 -0.10
C SER A 107 -15.10 0.85 0.94
N LEU A 108 -15.58 -0.39 0.87
CA LEU A 108 -16.47 -1.01 1.84
C LEU A 108 -15.65 -1.84 2.83
N PRO A 109 -16.10 -2.01 4.08
CA PRO A 109 -15.48 -2.94 5.02
C PRO A 109 -15.43 -4.34 4.42
N ARG A 110 -14.26 -4.97 4.43
CA ARG A 110 -14.03 -6.34 3.97
C ARG A 110 -13.38 -7.16 5.05
N SER A 111 -13.49 -8.49 4.92
CA SER A 111 -12.68 -9.37 5.74
C SER A 111 -11.17 -9.07 5.56
N PRO A 112 -10.33 -9.28 6.59
CA PRO A 112 -8.88 -9.09 6.45
C PRO A 112 -8.27 -9.89 5.30
N VAL A 113 -8.75 -11.12 5.10
CA VAL A 113 -8.34 -12.01 4.00
C VAL A 113 -8.65 -11.39 2.64
N ASN A 114 -9.91 -10.98 2.42
CA ASN A 114 -10.33 -10.39 1.16
C ASN A 114 -9.69 -9.02 0.90
N SER A 115 -9.41 -8.25 1.95
CA SER A 115 -8.65 -7.00 1.84
C SER A 115 -7.21 -7.27 1.41
N GLY A 116 -6.55 -8.29 1.99
CA GLY A 116 -5.20 -8.71 1.61
C GLY A 116 -5.14 -9.14 0.14
N LYS A 117 -6.07 -9.99 -0.30
CA LYS A 117 -6.18 -10.41 -1.71
C LYS A 117 -6.41 -9.23 -2.65
N ALA A 118 -7.34 -8.34 -2.30
CA ALA A 118 -7.65 -7.17 -3.12
C ALA A 118 -6.45 -6.24 -3.26
N ARG A 119 -5.66 -6.02 -2.20
CA ARG A 119 -4.39 -5.27 -2.26
C ARG A 119 -3.37 -5.97 -3.14
N PHE A 120 -3.19 -7.28 -2.99
CA PHE A 120 -2.27 -8.05 -3.83
C PHE A 120 -2.60 -7.92 -5.32
N TYR A 121 -3.86 -8.14 -5.69
CA TYR A 121 -4.33 -8.01 -7.07
C TYR A 121 -4.27 -6.56 -7.58
N ARG A 122 -4.58 -5.57 -6.72
CA ARG A 122 -4.52 -4.16 -7.09
C ARG A 122 -3.08 -3.73 -7.32
N GLY A 123 -2.15 -4.16 -6.46
CA GLY A 123 -0.72 -3.93 -6.62
C GLY A 123 -0.21 -4.43 -7.97
N GLN A 124 -0.58 -5.66 -8.36
CA GLN A 124 -0.20 -6.22 -9.67
C GLN A 124 -0.77 -5.39 -10.82
N ALA A 125 -2.06 -5.03 -10.74
CA ALA A 125 -2.73 -4.23 -11.76
C ALA A 125 -2.10 -2.82 -11.90
N LEU A 126 -1.76 -2.18 -10.78
CA LEU A 126 -1.09 -0.88 -10.75
C LEU A 126 0.32 -0.96 -11.35
N ALA A 127 1.10 -1.99 -11.02
CA ALA A 127 2.42 -2.22 -11.63
C ALA A 127 2.29 -2.39 -13.15
N MET A 128 1.35 -3.22 -13.60
CA MET A 128 1.11 -3.43 -15.03
C MET A 128 0.63 -2.16 -15.76
N SER A 129 0.07 -1.19 -15.03
CA SER A 129 -0.36 0.11 -15.55
C SER A 129 0.73 1.20 -15.44
N GLY A 130 1.89 0.89 -14.87
CA GLY A 130 3.00 1.83 -14.68
C GLY A 130 2.85 2.77 -13.47
N THR A 131 1.90 2.49 -12.58
CA THR A 131 1.61 3.25 -11.36
C THR A 131 2.40 2.68 -10.18
N TRP A 132 3.72 2.88 -10.23
CA TRP A 132 4.68 2.13 -9.41
C TRP A 132 4.62 2.41 -7.92
N ARG A 133 4.42 3.67 -7.51
CA ARG A 133 4.47 4.05 -6.09
C ARG A 133 3.29 3.45 -5.31
N GLU A 134 2.10 3.55 -5.87
CA GLU A 134 0.88 2.99 -5.31
C GLU A 134 0.94 1.46 -5.32
N SER A 135 1.47 0.88 -6.40
CA SER A 135 1.72 -0.55 -6.49
C SER A 135 2.65 -1.06 -5.37
N PHE A 136 3.74 -0.33 -5.09
CA PHE A 136 4.68 -0.66 -4.03
C PHE A 136 4.00 -0.73 -2.65
N PHE A 137 3.19 0.28 -2.30
CA PHE A 137 2.50 0.29 -1.01
C PHE A 137 1.45 -0.81 -0.89
N ASP A 138 0.76 -1.14 -1.98
CA ASP A 138 -0.17 -2.28 -2.00
C ASP A 138 0.56 -3.61 -1.78
N MET A 139 1.72 -3.79 -2.40
CA MET A 139 2.53 -4.99 -2.23
C MET A 139 3.09 -5.13 -0.82
N LEU A 140 3.54 -4.03 -0.21
CA LEU A 140 3.94 -4.03 1.20
C LEU A 140 2.80 -4.45 2.13
N GLN A 141 1.59 -3.93 1.90
CA GLN A 141 0.42 -4.28 2.71
C GLN A 141 -0.12 -5.70 2.45
N ALA A 142 0.21 -6.29 1.30
CA ALA A 142 -0.12 -7.66 0.95
C ALA A 142 0.96 -8.69 1.36
N GLN A 143 2.10 -8.22 1.87
CA GLN A 143 3.28 -9.05 2.10
C GLN A 143 3.05 -10.12 3.19
N ASP A 144 2.29 -9.83 4.24
CA ASP A 144 2.04 -10.79 5.32
C ASP A 144 1.42 -12.11 4.81
N PRO A 145 0.29 -12.08 4.08
CA PRO A 145 -0.29 -13.31 3.52
C PRO A 145 0.37 -13.82 2.22
N TYR A 146 1.07 -12.97 1.47
CA TYR A 146 1.61 -13.28 0.13
C TYR A 146 3.08 -12.90 -0.01
N TYR A 147 3.91 -13.32 0.93
CA TYR A 147 5.29 -12.86 1.06
C TYR A 147 6.13 -13.10 -0.20
N LEU A 148 6.12 -14.33 -0.73
CA LEU A 148 6.98 -14.71 -1.86
C LEU A 148 6.60 -13.92 -3.12
N GLU A 149 5.32 -13.87 -3.44
CA GLU A 149 4.82 -13.18 -4.62
C GLU A 149 4.97 -11.66 -4.50
N SER A 150 4.63 -11.11 -3.34
CA SER A 150 4.73 -9.66 -3.10
C SER A 150 6.18 -9.20 -3.12
N SER A 151 7.12 -9.98 -2.57
CA SER A 151 8.54 -9.63 -2.57
C SER A 151 9.13 -9.57 -3.98
N ALA A 152 8.78 -10.54 -4.84
CA ALA A 152 9.20 -10.51 -6.25
C ALA A 152 8.66 -9.26 -6.98
N TRP A 153 7.42 -8.87 -6.71
CA TRP A 153 6.85 -7.63 -7.25
C TRP A 153 7.52 -6.38 -6.67
N ILE A 154 7.79 -6.34 -5.36
CA ILE A 154 8.50 -5.23 -4.71
C ILE A 154 9.87 -5.00 -5.34
N ASP A 155 10.66 -6.05 -5.52
CA ASP A 155 11.99 -5.96 -6.14
C ASP A 155 11.91 -5.38 -7.56
N TYR A 156 10.94 -5.85 -8.35
CA TYR A 156 10.71 -5.34 -9.70
C TYR A 156 10.23 -3.88 -9.70
N ILE A 157 9.31 -3.51 -8.82
CA ILE A 157 8.77 -2.15 -8.71
C ILE A 157 9.87 -1.17 -8.27
N LEU A 158 10.72 -1.54 -7.32
CA LEU A 158 11.86 -0.73 -6.88
C LEU A 158 12.85 -0.49 -8.03
N GLU A 159 13.09 -1.49 -8.86
CA GLU A 159 13.91 -1.36 -10.06
C GLU A 159 13.30 -0.41 -11.09
N GLU A 160 11.98 -0.46 -11.31
CA GLU A 160 11.29 0.48 -12.21
C GLU A 160 11.24 1.91 -11.66
N LEU A 161 11.09 2.07 -10.33
CA LEU A 161 11.18 3.38 -9.67
C LEU A 161 12.59 3.97 -9.78
N ARG A 162 13.64 3.16 -9.69
CA ARG A 162 15.04 3.60 -9.83
C ARG A 162 15.35 4.15 -11.24
N ARG A 163 14.68 3.65 -12.27
CA ARG A 163 14.91 4.03 -13.68
C ARG A 163 14.26 5.36 -14.07
N ARG A 164 13.35 5.89 -13.25
CA ARG A 164 12.57 7.09 -13.52
C ARG A 164 13.11 8.28 -12.75
#